data_AF-A0A396GPU5-F1
#
_entry.id   AF-A0A396GPU5-F1
#
_cell.length_a   1.000
_cell.length_b   1.000
_cell.length_c   1.000
_cell.angle_alpha   90.00
_cell.angle_beta   90.00
_cell.angle_gamma   90.00
#
_symmetry.space_group_name_H-M   'P 1'
#
loop_
_entity.id
_entity.type
_entity.pdbx_description
1 polymer ?
#
loop_
_entity_poly.entity_id
_entity_poly.type
_entity_poly.pdbx_seq_one_letter_code
_entity_poly.pdbx_strand_id
1 'polypeptide(L)'
;MISYEIKKQVVLIYLWLWWITSTNICVNATNDSLKPGDTLNSNSKLRSKQDKYCLLINKGGYLTIATVNRTGVWFYNRNQPVDVNSAVLSLNYTGVLKIESQNRKPIIIYSSPQPINNTMATMLDTGNFVLQKFHPNGTKSLLWQSFDYPDDTLIPTMKLGVNRKTGHNWSLVGFFATNSR
;
A
#
# COMPACT_ATOMS: atom_id res chain seq x y z
N MET A 1 32.82 26.96 -51.03
CA MET A 1 31.75 25.97 -51.28
C MET A 1 31.74 24.82 -50.25
N ILE A 2 32.89 24.36 -49.74
CA ILE A 2 33.00 23.27 -48.75
C ILE A 2 32.40 23.61 -47.35
N SER A 3 32.47 24.88 -46.92
CA SER A 3 31.95 25.31 -45.61
C SER A 3 30.41 25.24 -45.48
N TYR A 4 29.67 25.27 -46.58
CA TYR A 4 28.20 25.23 -46.55
C TYR A 4 27.69 23.80 -46.33
N GLU A 5 28.36 22.81 -46.91
CA GLU A 5 28.00 21.39 -46.78
C GLU A 5 28.26 20.84 -45.37
N ILE A 6 29.33 21.29 -44.70
CA ILE A 6 29.61 20.91 -43.30
C ILE A 6 28.52 21.44 -42.36
N LYS A 7 28.02 22.67 -42.59
CA LYS A 7 26.92 23.25 -41.78
C LYS A 7 25.61 22.48 -41.95
N LYS A 8 25.30 21.99 -43.15
CA LYS A 8 24.11 21.15 -43.41
C LYS A 8 24.19 19.80 -42.71
N GLN A 9 25.34 19.12 -42.78
CA GLN A 9 25.51 17.80 -42.14
C GLN A 9 25.40 17.88 -40.61
N VAL A 10 25.95 18.93 -39.99
CA VAL A 10 25.85 19.13 -38.54
C VAL A 10 24.40 19.37 -38.11
N VAL A 11 23.63 20.19 -38.85
CA VAL A 11 22.20 20.43 -38.57
C VAL A 11 21.37 19.16 -38.71
N LEU A 12 21.66 18.31 -39.71
CA LEU A 12 20.98 17.03 -39.90
C LEU A 12 21.25 16.02 -38.76
N ILE A 13 22.47 16.03 -38.17
CA ILE A 13 22.81 15.18 -37.02
C ILE A 13 22.06 15.60 -35.76
N TYR A 14 21.88 16.92 -35.52
CA TYR A 14 21.10 17.42 -34.38
C TYR A 14 19.61 17.09 -34.48
N LEU A 15 19.04 17.07 -35.69
CA LEU A 15 17.65 16.67 -35.92
C LEU A 15 17.45 15.15 -35.74
N TRP A 16 18.46 14.34 -36.05
CA TRP A 16 18.42 12.88 -35.85
C TRP A 16 18.52 12.49 -34.36
N LEU A 17 19.26 13.25 -33.55
CA LEU A 17 19.41 12.98 -32.12
C LEU A 17 18.17 13.35 -31.28
N TRP A 18 17.28 14.21 -31.79
CA TRP A 18 16.01 14.58 -31.13
C TRP A 18 14.88 13.55 -31.33
N TRP A 19 15.04 12.55 -32.19
CA TRP A 19 14.06 11.48 -32.38
C TRP A 19 14.37 10.20 -31.59
N ILE A 20 15.53 10.09 -30.94
CA ILE A 20 15.95 8.83 -30.29
C ILE A 20 15.60 8.78 -28.78
N THR A 21 15.04 9.83 -28.19
CA THR A 21 14.56 9.78 -26.79
C THR A 21 13.06 10.03 -26.66
N SER A 22 12.25 9.29 -27.41
CA SER A 22 10.86 9.04 -27.01
C SER A 22 10.84 7.89 -26.00
N THR A 23 11.24 8.17 -24.75
CA THR A 23 10.92 7.26 -23.66
C THR A 23 9.41 7.28 -23.48
N ASN A 24 8.74 6.21 -23.90
CA ASN A 24 7.34 5.98 -23.58
C ASN A 24 7.22 5.87 -22.05
N ILE A 25 6.81 6.94 -21.39
CA ILE A 25 6.37 6.87 -20.00
C ILE A 25 4.97 6.27 -20.03
N CYS A 26 4.85 4.95 -19.84
CA CYS A 26 3.56 4.38 -19.52
C CYS A 26 3.28 4.66 -18.04
N VAL A 27 2.25 5.46 -17.76
CA VAL A 27 1.68 5.53 -16.41
C VAL A 27 0.59 4.49 -16.38
N ASN A 28 0.90 3.27 -15.92
CA ASN A 28 -0.16 2.36 -15.52
C ASN A 28 -0.90 3.03 -14.35
N ALA A 29 -2.21 3.25 -14.48
CA ALA A 29 -3.03 3.67 -13.37
C ALA A 29 -3.06 2.53 -12.33
N THR A 30 -2.09 2.53 -11.41
CA THR A 30 -2.11 1.66 -10.25
C THR A 30 -3.15 2.21 -9.29
N ASN A 31 -4.20 1.45 -9.01
CA ASN A 31 -5.09 1.80 -7.90
C ASN A 31 -4.31 1.55 -6.59
N ASP A 32 -3.71 2.62 -6.08
CA ASP A 32 -2.90 2.64 -4.86
C ASP A 32 -3.73 2.96 -3.62
N SER A 33 -5.00 3.32 -3.82
CA SER A 33 -5.84 3.89 -2.79
C SER A 33 -7.21 3.22 -2.70
N LEU A 34 -7.69 3.06 -1.48
CA LEU A 34 -9.04 2.65 -1.13
C LEU A 34 -9.80 3.89 -0.65
N LYS A 35 -10.82 4.31 -1.39
CA LYS A 35 -11.72 5.41 -1.01
C LYS A 35 -12.93 4.86 -0.27
N PRO A 36 -13.72 5.72 0.40
CA PRO A 36 -14.95 5.29 1.04
C PRO A 36 -15.92 4.67 0.01
N GLY A 37 -16.39 3.47 0.29
CA GLY A 37 -17.22 2.65 -0.61
C GLY A 37 -16.42 1.63 -1.43
N ASP A 38 -15.09 1.79 -1.54
CA ASP A 38 -14.26 0.83 -2.25
C ASP A 38 -14.05 -0.44 -1.42
N THR A 39 -13.80 -1.54 -2.13
CA THR A 39 -13.57 -2.86 -1.53
C THR A 39 -12.40 -3.58 -2.19
N LEU A 40 -11.76 -4.46 -1.42
CA LEU A 40 -10.70 -5.34 -1.88
C LEU A 40 -10.97 -6.76 -1.37
N ASN A 41 -10.97 -7.73 -2.29
CA ASN A 41 -11.20 -9.14 -1.99
C ASN A 41 -9.95 -9.95 -2.36
N SER A 42 -10.02 -11.28 -2.23
CA SER A 42 -8.91 -12.18 -2.52
C SER A 42 -8.45 -12.21 -3.98
N ASN A 43 -9.26 -11.72 -4.91
CA ASN A 43 -8.93 -11.65 -6.34
C ASN A 43 -8.28 -10.32 -6.74
N SER A 44 -8.28 -9.33 -5.85
CA SER A 44 -7.71 -8.01 -6.12
C SER A 44 -6.57 -7.67 -5.16
N LYS A 45 -5.79 -6.65 -5.55
CA LYS A 45 -4.68 -6.13 -4.74
C LYS A 45 -4.54 -4.63 -4.94
N LEU A 46 -4.14 -3.95 -3.87
CA LEU A 46 -3.81 -2.54 -3.88
C LEU A 46 -2.31 -2.40 -4.09
N ARG A 47 -1.86 -1.69 -5.13
CA ARG A 47 -0.43 -1.59 -5.49
C ARG A 47 0.10 -0.21 -5.18
N SER A 48 1.29 -0.13 -4.62
CA SER A 48 1.95 1.17 -4.47
C SER A 48 2.22 1.80 -5.85
N LYS A 49 2.43 3.12 -5.90
CA LYS A 49 2.58 3.86 -7.16
C LYS A 49 3.71 3.36 -8.06
N GLN A 50 4.82 2.92 -7.48
CA GLN A 50 5.97 2.33 -8.20
C GLN A 50 5.88 0.81 -8.28
N ASP A 51 4.74 0.21 -7.92
CA ASP A 51 4.48 -1.23 -7.83
C ASP A 51 5.46 -2.00 -6.93
N LYS A 52 6.19 -1.33 -6.02
CA LYS A 52 7.19 -1.97 -5.14
C LYS A 52 6.55 -2.90 -4.12
N TYR A 53 5.38 -2.52 -3.64
CA TYR A 53 4.62 -3.27 -2.64
C TYR A 53 3.15 -3.36 -3.03
N CYS A 54 2.49 -4.43 -2.58
CA CYS A 54 1.07 -4.59 -2.75
C CYS A 54 0.40 -5.14 -1.49
N LEU A 55 -0.81 -4.66 -1.22
CA LEU A 55 -1.69 -5.15 -0.16
C LEU A 55 -2.69 -6.13 -0.77
N LEU A 56 -2.84 -7.31 -0.17
CA LEU A 56 -3.72 -8.37 -0.65
C LEU A 56 -4.21 -9.26 0.49
N ILE A 57 -5.28 -10.01 0.28
CA ILE A 57 -5.69 -11.11 1.17
C ILE A 57 -5.04 -12.38 0.64
N ASN A 58 -4.16 -12.99 1.42
CA ASN A 58 -3.43 -14.17 0.96
C ASN A 58 -4.29 -15.45 1.07
N LYS A 59 -3.79 -16.56 0.52
CA LYS A 59 -4.49 -17.86 0.57
C LYS A 59 -4.68 -18.43 1.98
N GLY A 60 -3.95 -17.93 2.97
CA GLY A 60 -4.11 -18.30 4.38
C GLY A 60 -5.19 -17.49 5.12
N GLY A 61 -5.85 -16.53 4.46
CA GLY A 61 -6.85 -15.69 5.11
C GLY A 61 -6.25 -14.53 5.91
N TYR A 62 -5.04 -14.08 5.56
CA TYR A 62 -4.37 -12.97 6.22
C TYR A 62 -4.29 -11.76 5.29
N LEU A 63 -4.62 -10.58 5.80
CA LEU A 63 -4.31 -9.34 5.10
C LEU A 63 -2.79 -9.15 5.12
N THR A 64 -2.18 -9.11 3.94
CA THR A 64 -0.73 -9.22 3.75
C THR A 64 -0.21 -8.07 2.90
N ILE A 65 0.93 -7.51 3.28
CA ILE A 65 1.73 -6.67 2.40
C ILE A 65 2.85 -7.53 1.83
N ALA A 66 2.94 -7.57 0.50
CA ALA A 66 3.94 -8.33 -0.22
C ALA A 66 4.77 -7.44 -1.15
N THR A 67 6.02 -7.84 -1.39
CA THR A 67 6.90 -7.20 -2.38
C THR A 67 6.55 -7.62 -3.81
N VAL A 68 7.15 -6.97 -4.80
CA VAL A 68 7.11 -7.37 -6.23
C VAL A 68 7.39 -8.86 -6.46
N ASN A 69 8.29 -9.44 -5.67
CA ASN A 69 8.70 -10.84 -5.77
C ASN A 69 7.75 -11.79 -5.02
N ARG A 70 6.59 -11.28 -4.59
CA ARG A 70 5.54 -12.00 -3.85
C ARG A 70 5.98 -12.54 -2.50
N THR A 71 7.03 -11.96 -1.91
CA THR A 71 7.42 -12.24 -0.54
C THR A 71 6.51 -11.45 0.40
N GLY A 72 5.73 -12.13 1.24
CA GLY A 72 4.98 -11.49 2.32
C GLY A 72 5.96 -10.93 3.35
N VAL A 73 5.84 -9.63 3.64
CA VAL A 73 6.75 -8.90 4.55
C VAL A 73 6.02 -8.31 5.75
N TRP A 74 4.69 -8.36 5.75
CA TRP A 74 3.85 -7.95 6.87
C TRP A 74 2.51 -8.67 6.79
N PHE A 75 2.02 -9.13 7.93
CA PHE A 75 0.78 -9.88 8.04
C PHE A 75 -0.07 -9.26 9.16
N TYR A 76 -1.32 -8.96 8.84
CA TYR A 76 -2.34 -8.59 9.82
C TYR A 76 -3.10 -9.83 10.30
N ASN A 77 -3.92 -9.64 11.34
CA ASN A 77 -4.94 -10.60 11.78
C ASN A 77 -4.45 -12.06 11.95
N ARG A 78 -3.18 -12.27 12.31
CA ARG A 78 -2.58 -13.63 12.41
C ARG A 78 -3.34 -14.57 13.35
N ASN A 79 -3.90 -14.03 14.43
CA ASN A 79 -4.66 -14.80 15.42
C ASN A 79 -6.12 -15.09 14.99
N GLN A 80 -6.57 -14.47 13.90
CA GLN A 80 -7.95 -14.57 13.41
C GLN A 80 -7.95 -14.58 11.87
N PRO A 81 -7.56 -15.70 11.23
CA PRO A 81 -7.66 -15.85 9.78
C PRO A 81 -9.12 -15.75 9.31
N VAL A 82 -9.32 -15.11 8.17
CA VAL A 82 -10.64 -14.96 7.52
C VAL A 82 -10.85 -16.02 6.44
N ASP A 83 -12.11 -16.31 6.09
CA ASP A 83 -12.41 -17.14 4.93
C ASP A 83 -12.13 -16.36 3.64
N VAL A 84 -11.11 -16.79 2.92
CA VAL A 84 -10.55 -16.14 1.72
C VAL A 84 -11.59 -15.95 0.62
N ASN A 85 -12.58 -16.82 0.51
CA ASN A 85 -13.57 -16.76 -0.57
C ASN A 85 -14.64 -15.69 -0.32
N SER A 86 -14.85 -15.33 0.94
CA SER A 86 -15.84 -14.34 1.36
C SER A 86 -15.23 -13.07 1.95
N ALA A 87 -13.92 -13.04 2.14
CA ALA A 87 -13.23 -11.94 2.79
C ALA A 87 -13.19 -10.68 1.92
N VAL A 88 -13.58 -9.55 2.53
CA VAL A 88 -13.59 -8.23 1.92
C VAL A 88 -13.00 -7.22 2.88
N LEU A 89 -11.88 -6.61 2.51
CA LEU A 89 -11.38 -5.38 3.10
C LEU A 89 -12.18 -4.19 2.54
N SER A 90 -12.72 -3.35 3.41
CA SER A 90 -13.49 -2.17 2.99
C SER A 90 -13.16 -0.94 3.84
N LEU A 91 -13.27 0.23 3.21
CA LEU A 91 -13.32 1.52 3.89
C LEU A 91 -14.71 2.09 3.64
N ASN A 92 -15.50 2.33 4.69
CA ASN A 92 -16.84 2.87 4.53
C ASN A 92 -16.88 4.41 4.62
N TYR A 93 -18.05 5.00 4.33
CA TYR A 93 -18.27 6.45 4.39
C TYR A 93 -18.22 7.06 5.79
N THR A 94 -18.20 6.23 6.85
CA THR A 94 -18.01 6.69 8.22
C THR A 94 -16.54 6.60 8.68
N GLY A 95 -15.63 6.23 7.79
CA GLY A 95 -14.18 6.17 8.06
C GLY A 95 -13.75 4.89 8.79
N VAL A 96 -14.60 3.86 8.82
CA VAL A 96 -14.28 2.56 9.42
C VAL A 96 -13.57 1.70 8.39
N LEU A 97 -12.35 1.28 8.73
CA LEU A 97 -11.56 0.31 7.96
C LEU A 97 -11.71 -1.06 8.61
N LYS A 98 -12.23 -2.04 7.87
CA LYS A 98 -12.54 -3.37 8.41
C LYS A 98 -12.38 -4.48 7.38
N ILE A 99 -12.21 -5.70 7.87
CA ILE A 99 -12.32 -6.93 7.09
C ILE A 99 -13.60 -7.65 7.51
N GLU A 100 -14.45 -7.94 6.53
CA GLU A 100 -15.66 -8.76 6.71
C GLU A 100 -15.48 -10.08 5.99
N SER A 101 -16.05 -11.15 6.54
CA SER A 101 -16.00 -12.50 5.98
C SER A 101 -17.23 -13.25 6.46
N GLN A 102 -17.75 -14.17 5.65
CA GLN A 102 -18.94 -14.93 6.00
C GLN A 102 -18.72 -15.72 7.31
N ASN A 103 -19.78 -15.79 8.12
CA ASN A 103 -19.81 -16.56 9.37
C ASN A 103 -18.74 -16.16 10.41
N ARG A 104 -18.12 -14.98 10.26
CA ARG A 104 -17.12 -14.42 11.19
C ARG A 104 -17.57 -13.03 11.64
N LYS A 105 -17.22 -12.65 12.87
CA LYS A 105 -17.36 -11.26 13.30
C LYS A 105 -16.39 -10.37 12.49
N PRO A 106 -16.81 -9.16 12.07
CA PRO A 106 -15.92 -8.22 11.39
C PRO A 106 -14.66 -7.93 12.21
N ILE A 107 -13.52 -7.91 11.53
CA ILE A 107 -12.25 -7.47 12.11
C ILE A 107 -12.13 -5.96 11.88
N ILE A 108 -12.27 -5.18 12.95
CA ILE A 108 -12.12 -3.73 12.88
C ILE A 108 -10.63 -3.40 12.93
N ILE A 109 -10.11 -2.79 11.86
CA ILE A 109 -8.72 -2.30 11.79
C ILE A 109 -8.64 -0.90 12.40
N TYR A 110 -9.60 -0.04 12.02
CA TYR A 110 -9.71 1.29 12.57
C TYR A 110 -11.18 1.71 12.64
N SER A 111 -11.55 2.34 13.75
CA SER A 111 -12.83 3.01 13.94
C SER A 111 -12.62 4.22 14.84
N SER A 112 -13.26 5.33 14.49
CA SER A 112 -13.28 6.55 15.30
C SER A 112 -14.57 6.61 16.13
N PRO A 113 -14.57 7.21 17.34
CA PRO A 113 -15.78 7.42 18.14
C PRO A 113 -16.87 8.20 17.40
N GLN A 114 -16.47 9.10 16.50
CA GLN A 114 -17.37 9.86 15.63
C GLN A 114 -17.08 9.55 14.17
N PRO A 115 -18.09 9.51 13.29
CA PRO A 115 -17.90 9.32 11.85
C PRO A 115 -16.91 10.31 11.27
N ILE A 116 -15.95 9.81 10.49
CA ILE A 116 -14.96 10.64 9.79
C ILE A 116 -15.22 10.54 8.30
N ASN A 117 -15.44 11.69 7.66
CA ASN A 117 -15.53 11.80 6.21
C ASN A 117 -14.17 12.12 5.58
N ASN A 118 -14.11 12.07 4.25
CA ASN A 118 -12.94 12.44 3.46
C ASN A 118 -11.67 11.66 3.85
N THR A 119 -11.84 10.36 4.07
CA THR A 119 -10.74 9.43 4.38
C THR A 119 -10.25 8.74 3.12
N MET A 120 -8.98 8.33 3.11
CA MET A 120 -8.41 7.49 2.05
C MET A 120 -7.37 6.57 2.68
N ALA A 121 -7.43 5.29 2.35
CA ALA A 121 -6.34 4.38 2.67
C ALA A 121 -5.42 4.25 1.46
N THR A 122 -4.11 4.30 1.63
CA THR A 122 -3.15 4.30 0.51
C THR A 122 -1.99 3.36 0.80
N MET A 123 -1.60 2.59 -0.21
CA MET A 123 -0.41 1.77 -0.20
C MET A 123 0.81 2.59 -0.65
N LEU A 124 1.69 2.93 0.27
CA LEU A 124 2.87 3.75 -0.04
C LEU A 124 4.02 2.91 -0.62
N ASP A 125 4.89 3.55 -1.40
CA ASP A 125 6.10 2.91 -1.97
C ASP A 125 7.13 2.52 -0.90
N THR A 126 6.94 2.98 0.35
CA THR A 126 7.73 2.54 1.51
C THR A 126 7.29 1.17 2.03
N GLY A 127 6.15 0.64 1.55
CA GLY A 127 5.51 -0.56 2.09
C GLY A 127 4.55 -0.28 3.25
N ASN A 128 4.38 1.00 3.62
CA ASN A 128 3.45 1.40 4.67
C ASN A 128 2.03 1.58 4.08
N PHE A 129 1.07 0.84 4.63
CA PHE A 129 -0.35 1.03 4.31
C PHE A 129 -0.95 1.98 5.34
N VAL A 130 -1.42 3.14 4.88
CA VAL A 130 -1.84 4.24 5.76
C VAL A 130 -3.30 4.60 5.52
N LEU A 131 -4.03 4.93 6.59
CA LEU A 131 -5.34 5.56 6.52
C LEU A 131 -5.19 7.04 6.92
N GLN A 132 -5.65 7.94 6.07
CA GLN A 132 -5.52 9.39 6.26
C GLN A 132 -6.87 10.09 6.17
N LYS A 133 -7.06 11.15 6.95
CA LYS A 133 -8.14 12.13 6.80
C LYS A 133 -7.63 13.35 6.04
N PHE A 134 -8.39 13.80 5.05
CA PHE A 134 -8.12 15.01 4.29
C PHE A 134 -8.99 16.15 4.82
N HIS A 135 -8.35 17.25 5.21
CA HIS A 135 -9.03 18.43 5.72
C HIS A 135 -9.29 19.46 4.60
N PRO A 136 -10.32 20.32 4.75
CA PRO A 136 -10.63 21.36 3.76
C PRO A 136 -9.47 22.33 3.47
N ASN A 137 -8.59 22.53 4.45
CA ASN A 137 -7.40 23.38 4.32
C ASN A 137 -6.23 22.70 3.56
N GLY A 138 -6.46 21.52 2.96
CA GLY A 138 -5.47 20.76 2.20
C GLY A 138 -4.51 19.92 3.04
N THR A 139 -4.57 20.01 4.37
CA THR A 139 -3.73 19.19 5.26
C THR A 139 -4.26 17.76 5.39
N LYS A 140 -3.38 16.85 5.79
CA LYS A 140 -3.73 15.44 6.04
C LYS A 140 -3.37 15.04 7.47
N SER A 141 -4.25 14.29 8.12
CA SER A 141 -3.96 13.66 9.41
C SER A 141 -3.87 12.15 9.24
N LEU A 142 -2.83 11.55 9.80
CA LEU A 142 -2.69 10.10 9.88
C LEU A 142 -3.65 9.56 10.94
N LEU A 143 -4.51 8.62 10.55
CA LEU A 143 -5.47 7.97 11.44
C LEU A 143 -4.98 6.59 11.91
N TRP A 144 -4.35 5.85 10.99
CA TRP A 144 -3.83 4.50 11.23
C TRP A 144 -2.73 4.18 10.22
N GLN A 145 -1.77 3.32 10.57
CA GLN A 145 -0.76 2.81 9.64
C GLN A 145 -0.33 1.38 9.99
N SER A 146 0.01 0.58 8.99
CA SER A 146 0.48 -0.80 9.20
C SER A 146 1.79 -0.87 9.97
N PHE A 147 2.66 0.13 9.81
CA PHE A 147 3.97 0.18 10.46
C PHE A 147 3.90 0.34 11.99
N ASP A 148 2.73 0.71 12.55
CA ASP A 148 2.54 0.73 13.99
C ASP A 148 2.28 -0.67 14.58
N TYR A 149 2.06 -1.66 13.73
CA TYR A 149 1.79 -3.06 14.08
C TYR A 149 2.81 -3.98 13.38
N PRO A 150 4.11 -3.87 13.69
CA PRO A 150 5.13 -4.70 13.06
C PRO A 150 4.96 -6.18 13.44
N ASP A 151 5.41 -7.06 12.56
CA ASP A 151 5.22 -8.50 12.69
C ASP A 151 6.50 -9.23 13.10
N ASP A 152 6.97 -10.20 12.32
CA ASP A 152 8.28 -10.83 12.47
C ASP A 152 9.38 -10.14 11.65
N THR A 153 8.99 -9.31 10.68
CA THR A 153 9.89 -8.66 9.71
C THR A 153 9.82 -7.15 9.87
N LEU A 154 10.99 -6.50 9.95
CA LEU A 154 11.10 -5.05 9.86
C LEU A 154 11.27 -4.61 8.42
N ILE A 155 10.28 -3.90 7.91
CA ILE A 155 10.38 -3.16 6.64
C ILE A 155 11.18 -1.88 6.92
N PRO A 156 12.10 -1.44 6.03
CA PRO A 156 12.82 -0.19 6.21
C PRO A 156 11.89 0.97 6.56
N THR A 157 12.31 1.82 7.51
CA THR A 157 11.56 2.94 8.10
C THR A 157 10.48 2.58 9.13
N MET A 158 10.25 1.29 9.42
CA MET A 158 9.52 0.89 10.63
C MET A 158 10.28 1.30 11.90
N LYS A 159 9.53 1.56 12.98
CA LYS A 159 10.08 1.91 14.30
C LYS A 159 10.13 0.67 15.18
N LEU A 160 11.10 0.63 16.09
CA LEU A 160 11.21 -0.37 17.15
C LEU A 160 11.41 0.36 18.49
N GLY A 161 10.80 -0.15 19.56
CA GLY A 161 10.86 0.44 20.91
C GLY A 161 9.57 1.16 21.30
N VAL A 162 9.65 2.03 22.31
CA VAL A 162 8.46 2.65 22.92
C VAL A 162 8.39 4.13 22.60
N ASN A 163 7.24 4.58 22.09
CA ASN A 163 6.89 5.99 22.01
C ASN A 163 6.59 6.51 23.42
N ARG A 164 7.55 7.21 24.04
CA ARG A 164 7.38 7.74 25.41
C ARG A 164 6.25 8.77 25.55
N LYS A 165 5.79 9.39 24.46
CA LYS A 165 4.67 10.35 24.50
C LYS A 165 3.31 9.67 24.48
N THR A 166 3.16 8.60 23.69
CA THR A 166 1.87 7.90 23.52
C THR A 166 1.79 6.58 24.28
N GLY A 167 2.91 6.11 24.85
CA GLY A 167 3.03 4.77 25.45
C GLY A 167 3.05 3.62 24.43
N HIS A 168 2.95 3.90 23.13
CA HIS A 168 2.88 2.86 22.10
C HIS A 168 4.18 2.07 22.03
N ASN A 169 4.08 0.73 22.08
CA ASN A 169 5.23 -0.16 21.98
C ASN A 169 5.29 -0.81 20.60
N TRP A 170 6.34 -0.52 19.83
CA TRP A 170 6.68 -1.22 18.60
C TRP A 170 7.63 -2.37 18.93
N SER A 171 7.13 -3.60 18.91
CA SER A 171 7.90 -4.82 19.17
C SER A 171 7.66 -5.86 18.10
N LEU A 172 8.69 -6.64 17.77
CA LEU A 172 8.54 -7.79 16.87
C LEU A 172 8.01 -9.00 17.63
N VAL A 173 7.07 -9.71 17.00
CA VAL A 173 6.51 -10.95 17.52
C VAL A 173 6.77 -12.06 16.51
N GLY A 174 7.65 -12.98 16.87
CA GLY A 174 8.02 -14.13 16.03
C GLY A 174 6.82 -15.00 15.68
N PHE A 175 6.88 -15.61 14.49
CA PHE A 175 5.85 -16.51 14.01
C PHE A 175 5.95 -17.88 14.70
N PHE A 176 4.89 -18.33 15.36
CA PHE A 176 4.79 -19.71 15.83
C PHE A 176 4.39 -20.61 14.66
N ALA A 177 5.37 -21.19 13.98
CA ALA A 177 5.12 -22.27 13.02
C ALA A 177 4.85 -23.57 13.78
N THR A 178 3.59 -23.92 14.00
CA THR A 178 3.24 -25.31 14.29
C THR A 178 3.29 -26.07 12.97
N ASN A 179 4.43 -26.70 12.67
CA ASN A 179 4.50 -27.71 11.62
C ASN A 179 3.66 -28.92 12.07
N SER A 180 2.39 -28.99 11.68
CA SER A 180 1.64 -30.25 11.73
C SER A 180 2.03 -31.07 10.50
N ARG A 181 2.56 -32.27 10.77
CA ARG A 181 2.96 -33.30 9.81
C ARG A 181 1.83 -33.71 8.87
#